data_AF-A0A822D2V2-F1
#
_entry.id   AF-A0A822D2V2-F1
#
_cell.length_a   1.000
_cell.length_b   1.000
_cell.length_c   1.000
_cell.angle_alpha   90.00
_cell.angle_beta   90.00
_cell.angle_gamma   90.00
#
_symmetry.space_group_name_H-M   'P 1'
#
loop_
_entity.id
_entity.type
_entity.pdbx_description
1 polymer ?
#
loop_
_entity_poly.entity_id
_entity_poly.type
_entity_poly.pdbx_seq_one_letter_code
_entity_poly.pdbx_strand_id
1 'polypeptide(L)' 'MGNYSKALEFYDKSLKIGEKALPPNHPDLATSYNNIGSVDDSM' A
#
# COMPACT_ATOMS: atom_id res chain seq x y z
N MET A 1 5.02 0.06 19.21
CA MET A 1 5.57 0.57 17.94
C MET A 1 6.07 -0.62 17.13
N GLY A 2 5.15 -1.52 16.77
CA GLY A 2 5.49 -2.81 16.21
C GLY A 2 5.46 -2.75 14.70
N ASN A 3 6.61 -2.93 14.04
CA ASN A 3 6.76 -3.25 12.61
C ASN A 3 5.95 -2.44 11.56
N TYR A 4 5.27 -1.35 11.92
CA TYR A 4 4.48 -0.51 11.01
C TYR A 4 5.33 0.02 9.85
N SER A 5 6.60 0.34 10.13
CA SER A 5 7.58 0.76 9.11
C SER A 5 7.86 -0.32 8.06
N LYS A 6 7.88 -1.61 8.45
CA LYS A 6 8.07 -2.72 7.49
C LYS A 6 6.79 -2.98 6.70
N ALA A 7 5.63 -2.91 7.34
CA ALA A 7 4.35 -3.06 6.66
C ALA A 7 4.18 -1.98 5.58
N LEU A 8 4.48 -0.73 5.93
CA LEU A 8 4.46 0.40 5.00
C LEU A 8 5.43 0.18 3.82
N GLU A 9 6.64 -0.31 4.07
CA GLU A 9 7.61 -0.61 3.00
C GLU A 9 7.09 -1.69 2.02
N PHE A 10 6.42 -2.73 2.52
CA PHE A 10 5.85 -3.77 1.66
C PHE A 10 4.66 -3.25 0.85
N TYR A 11 3.78 -2.44 1.45
CA TYR A 11 2.65 -1.87 0.73
C TYR A 11 3.10 -0.85 -0.33
N ASP A 12 4.11 -0.03 -0.05
CA ASP A 12 4.68 0.89 -1.04
C ASP A 12 5.33 0.15 -2.23
N LYS A 13 6.04 -0.96 -1.97
CA LYS A 13 6.56 -1.83 -3.04
C LYS A 13 5.44 -2.44 -3.88
N SER A 14 4.38 -2.93 -3.24
CA SER A 14 3.21 -3.48 -3.93
C SER A 14 2.53 -2.44 -4.81
N LEU A 15 2.34 -1.22 -4.29
CA LEU A 15 1.75 -0.11 -5.01
C LEU A 15 2.56 0.23 -6.27
N LYS A 16 3.90 0.39 -6.15
CA LYS A 16 4.77 0.69 -7.29
C LYS A 16 4.77 -0.37 -8.38
N ILE A 17 4.61 -1.65 -8.02
CA ILE A 17 4.47 -2.74 -9.00
C ILE A 17 3.10 -2.65 -9.67
N GLY A 18 2.05 -2.44 -8.88
CA GLY A 18 0.68 -2.28 -9.36
C GLY A 18 0.56 -1.12 -10.35
N GLU A 19 1.09 0.06 -10.03
CA GLU A 19 0.99 1.25 -10.88
C GLU A 19 1.69 1.08 -12.24
N LYS A 20 2.71 0.21 -12.31
CA LYS A 20 3.40 -0.13 -13.56
C LYS A 20 2.66 -1.20 -14.37
N ALA A 21 1.93 -2.08 -13.70
CA ALA A 21 1.30 -3.25 -14.33
C ALA A 21 -0.18 -3.04 -14.66
N LEU A 22 -0.86 -2.14 -13.95
CA LEU A 22 -2.31 -2.02 -13.93
C LEU A 22 -2.75 -0.60 -14.34
N PRO A 23 -3.92 -0.46 -14.97
CA PRO A 23 -4.49 0.85 -15.22
C PRO A 23 -4.83 1.57 -13.91
N PRO A 24 -4.84 2.91 -13.89
CA PRO A 24 -5.00 3.70 -12.65
C PRO A 24 -6.27 3.42 -11.83
N ASN A 25 -7.33 2.90 -12.45
CA ASN A 25 -8.60 2.55 -11.79
C ASN A 25 -8.70 1.07 -11.38
N HIS A 26 -7.58 0.34 -11.33
CA HIS A 26 -7.61 -1.06 -10.95
C HIS A 26 -7.91 -1.24 -9.44
N PRO A 27 -8.85 -2.13 -9.04
CA PRO A 27 -9.20 -2.36 -7.63
C PRO A 27 -8.02 -2.72 -6.71
N ASP A 28 -6.99 -3.37 -7.25
CA ASP A 28 -5.78 -3.72 -6.48
C ASP A 28 -5.00 -2.48 -6.01
N LEU A 29 -5.01 -1.40 -6.80
CA LEU A 29 -4.38 -0.13 -6.37
C LEU A 29 -5.15 0.46 -5.19
N ALA A 30 -6.50 0.45 -5.25
CA ALA A 30 -7.34 0.93 -4.16
C ALA A 30 -7.14 0.13 -2.86
N THR A 31 -6.92 -1.18 -2.97
CA THR A 31 -6.64 -2.05 -1.83
C THR A 31 -5.29 -1.71 -1.19
N SER A 32 -4.25 -1.46 -2.00
CA SER A 32 -2.95 -1.00 -1.50
C SER A 32 -3.03 0.34 -0.78
N TYR A 33 -3.77 1.32 -1.32
CA TYR A 33 -3.98 2.62 -0.67
C TYR A 33 -4.73 2.50 0.67
N ASN A 34 -5.76 1.65 0.74
CA ASN A 34 -6.51 1.41 1.98
C ASN A 34 -5.61 0.80 3.08
N ASN A 35 -4.78 -0.16 2.71
CA ASN A 35 -3.84 -0.80 3.64
C ASN A 35 -2.75 0.17 4.13
N ILE A 36 -2.25 1.05 3.26
CA ILE A 36 -1.29 2.09 3.64
C ILE A 36 -1.92 3.04 4.66
N GLY A 37 -3.13 3.54 4.39
CA GLY A 37 -3.83 4.45 5.30
C GLY A 37 -4.14 3.81 6.66
N SER A 38 -4.51 2.52 6.69
CA SER A 38 -4.75 1.79 7.93
C SER A 38 -3.47 1.61 8.77
N VAL A 39 -2.31 1.46 8.12
CA VAL A 39 -1.01 1.39 8.79
C VAL A 39 -0.58 2.76 9.31
N ASP A 40 -0.88 3.84 8.60
CA ASP A 40 -0.51 5.21 8.97
C ASP A 40 -1.38 5.75 10.12
N ASP A 41 -2.69 5.48 10.10
CA ASP A 41 -3.64 5.85 11.18
C ASP A 41 -3.35 5.11 12.51
N SER A 42 -2.60 4.01 12.45
CA SER A 42 -2.22 3.21 13.62
C SER A 42 -0.81 3.48 14.17
N MET A 43 -0.10 4.48 13.63
CA MET A 43 1.21 4.97 14.11
C MET A 43 1.08 6.19 15.03
#